data_AF-A0A4Q5YF11-F1
#
_entry.id   AF-A0A4Q5YF11-F1
#
_cell.length_a   1.000
_cell.length_b   1.000
_cell.length_c   1.000
_cell.angle_alpha   90.00
_cell.angle_beta   90.00
_cell.angle_gamma   90.00
#
_symmetry.space_group_name_H-M   'P 1'
#
loop_
_entity.id
_entity.type
_entity.pdbx_description
1 polymer ?
#
loop_
_entity_poly.entity_id
_entity_poly.type
_entity_poly.pdbx_seq_one_letter_code
_entity_poly.pdbx_strand_id
1 'polypeptide(L)' 'MEAPQTINLRIQKWVFAIAVLLFSIKCYAYYLTRSVAVLTDALESTVNVIAGGIGLYSLFLAAKPKDQNHPYG' A
#
# COMPACT_ATOMS: atom_id res chain seq x y z
N MET A 1 14.42 -13.77 -20.51
CA MET A 1 15.18 -12.87 -19.63
C MET A 1 14.27 -11.69 -19.32
N GLU A 2 13.46 -11.78 -18.26
CA GLU A 2 12.47 -10.74 -17.92
C GLU A 2 12.99 -9.86 -16.78
N ALA A 3 13.38 -8.64 -17.13
CA ALA A 3 13.33 -7.50 -16.22
C ALA A 3 12.86 -6.30 -17.08
N PRO A 4 11.80 -5.60 -16.64
CA PRO A 4 12.00 -4.64 -15.55
C PRO A 4 10.84 -4.62 -14.54
N GLN A 5 11.09 -5.13 -13.33
CA GLN A 5 10.18 -5.05 -12.16
C GLN A 5 10.06 -3.61 -11.58
N THR A 6 10.62 -2.59 -12.24
CA THR A 6 10.70 -1.20 -11.74
C THR A 6 9.40 -0.40 -11.94
N ILE A 7 8.59 -0.74 -12.94
CA ILE A 7 7.27 -0.12 -13.20
C ILE A 7 6.28 -0.45 -12.07
N ASN A 8 6.26 -1.71 -11.64
CA ASN A 8 5.38 -2.20 -10.58
C ASN A 8 5.62 -1.44 -9.26
N LEU A 9 6.88 -1.21 -8.90
CA LEU A 9 7.22 -0.53 -7.66
C LEU A 9 6.78 0.94 -7.65
N ARG A 10 6.89 1.64 -8.78
CA ARG A 10 6.48 3.05 -8.87
C ARG A 10 4.97 3.21 -8.76
N ILE A 11 4.21 2.34 -9.44
CA ILE A 11 2.75 2.32 -9.35
C ILE A 11 2.31 1.91 -7.94
N GLN A 12 2.92 0.88 -7.35
CA GLN A 12 2.61 0.45 -5.98
C GLN A 12 2.83 1.57 -4.96
N LYS A 13 3.91 2.36 -5.10
CA LYS A 13 4.16 3.54 -4.25
C LYS A 13 3.05 4.58 -4.38
N TRP A 14 2.61 4.87 -5.61
CA TRP A 14 1.50 5.81 -5.85
C TRP A 14 0.19 5.29 -5.28
N VAL A 15 -0.14 4.01 -5.51
CA VAL A 15 -1.34 3.38 -4.97
C VAL A 15 -1.34 3.42 -3.44
N PHE A 16 -0.22 3.10 -2.80
CA PHE A 16 -0.09 3.17 -1.35
C PHE A 16 -0.23 4.61 -0.84
N ALA A 17 0.42 5.59 -1.48
CA ALA A 17 0.30 7.00 -1.10
C ALA A 17 -1.14 7.52 -1.22
N ILE A 18 -1.84 7.18 -2.31
CA ILE A 18 -3.24 7.53 -2.52
C ILE A 18 -4.13 6.85 -1.48
N ALA A 19 -3.88 5.59 -1.14
CA ALA A 19 -4.63 4.88 -0.11
C ALA A 19 -4.51 5.56 1.27
N VAL A 20 -3.30 5.96 1.66
CA VAL A 20 -3.05 6.69 2.91
C VAL A 20 -3.73 8.06 2.90
N LEU A 21 -3.69 8.77 1.77
CA LEU A 21 -4.35 10.06 1.60
C LEU A 21 -5.88 9.93 1.74
N LEU A 22 -6.48 8.97 1.04
CA LEU A 22 -7.92 8.71 1.13
C LEU A 22 -8.35 8.32 2.54
N PHE A 23 -7.57 7.46 3.21
CA PHE A 23 -7.82 7.10 4.60
C PHE A 23 -7.83 8.35 5.52
N SER A 24 -6.85 9.24 5.35
CA SER A 24 -6.76 10.49 6.12
C SER A 24 -7.97 11.40 5.90
N ILE A 25 -8.42 11.52 4.65
CA ILE A 25 -9.63 12.27 4.30
C ILE A 25 -10.88 11.66 4.95
N LYS A 26 -11.02 10.33 4.94
CA LYS A 26 -12.14 9.63 5.59
C LYS A 26 -12.13 9.83 7.11
N CYS A 27 -10.97 9.75 7.75
CA CYS A 27 -10.84 10.05 9.18
C CYS A 27 -11.27 11.48 9.50
N TYR A 28 -10.87 12.45 8.67
CA TYR A 28 -11.31 13.84 8.84
C TYR A 28 -12.81 14.01 8.60
N ALA A 29 -13.38 13.36 7.58
CA ALA A 29 -14.81 13.37 7.31
C ALA A 29 -15.62 12.75 8.46
N TYR A 30 -15.12 11.67 9.08
CA TYR A 30 -15.73 11.08 10.27
C TYR A 30 -15.74 12.08 11.44
N TYR A 31 -14.63 12.79 11.67
CA TYR A 31 -14.56 13.79 12.73
C TYR A 31 -15.61 14.90 12.56
N LEU A 32 -15.83 15.35 11.32
CA LEU A 32 -16.82 16.38 11.01
C LEU A 32 -18.27 15.88 11.06
N THR A 33 -18.54 14.69 10.51
CA THR A 33 -19.92 14.19 10.35
C THR A 33 -20.43 13.36 11.52
N ARG A 34 -19.51 12.78 12.32
CA ARG A 34 -19.79 11.76 13.35
C ARG A 34 -20.65 10.59 12.86
N SER A 35 -20.61 10.31 11.55
CA SER A 35 -21.43 9.28 10.93
C SER A 35 -20.80 7.91 11.08
N VAL A 36 -21.58 6.93 11.54
CA VAL A 36 -21.16 5.52 11.65
C VAL A 36 -20.86 4.93 10.26
N ALA A 37 -21.56 5.36 9.21
CA ALA A 37 -21.30 4.90 7.85
C ALA A 37 -19.89 5.29 7.37
N VAL A 38 -19.47 6.52 7.67
CA VAL A 38 -18.12 7.01 7.33
C VAL A 38 -17.05 6.31 8.19
N LEU A 39 -17.37 5.98 9.44
CA LEU A 39 -16.47 5.20 10.30
C LEU A 39 -16.22 3.81 9.75
N THR A 40 -17.27 3.09 9.34
CA THR A 40 -17.15 1.74 8.76
C THR A 40 -16.34 1.76 7.47
N ASP A 41 -16.59 2.73 6.60
CA ASP A 41 -15.84 2.93 5.36
C ASP A 41 -14.36 3.32 5.59
N ALA A 42 -14.06 4.04 6.68
CA ALA A 42 -12.69 4.33 7.13
C ALA A 42 -11.98 3.07 7.67
N LEU A 43 -12.69 2.21 8.42
CA LEU A 43 -12.16 0.94 8.92
C LEU A 43 -11.82 -0.02 7.77
N GLU A 44 -12.68 -0.12 6.75
CA GLU A 44 -12.37 -0.85 5.52
C GLU A 44 -11.11 -0.30 4.83
N SER A 45 -11.02 1.03 4.74
CA SER A 45 -9.86 1.70 4.15
C SER A 45 -8.55 1.47 4.91
N THR A 46 -8.61 1.14 6.22
CA THR A 46 -7.42 0.77 7.01
C THR A 46 -6.81 -0.53 6.50
N VAL A 47 -7.66 -1.54 6.25
CA VAL A 47 -7.23 -2.82 5.69
C VAL A 47 -6.60 -2.62 4.31
N ASN A 48 -7.16 -1.72 3.51
CA ASN A 48 -6.65 -1.40 2.18
C ASN A 48 -5.25 -0.74 2.23
N VAL A 49 -5.02 0.16 3.20
CA VAL A 49 -3.69 0.75 3.44
C VAL A 49 -2.68 -0.33 3.85
N ILE A 50 -3.05 -1.20 4.78
CA ILE A 50 -2.17 -2.29 5.25
C ILE A 50 -1.83 -3.24 4.09
N ALA A 51 -2.82 -3.66 3.30
CA ALA A 51 -2.62 -4.51 2.14
C ALA A 51 -1.69 -3.85 1.10
N GLY A 52 -1.87 -2.55 0.84
CA GLY A 52 -0.99 -1.78 -0.03
C GLY A 52 0.46 -1.72 0.48
N GLY A 53 0.63 -1.55 1.80
CA GLY A 53 1.94 -1.53 2.46
C GLY A 53 2.65 -2.88 2.40
N ILE A 54 1.94 -3.98 2.66
CA ILE A 54 2.45 -5.34 2.53
C ILE A 54 2.84 -5.62 1.07
N GLY A 55 2.01 -5.25 0.10
CA GLY A 55 2.32 -5.41 -1.32
C GLY A 55 3.55 -4.61 -1.74
N LEU A 56 3.71 -3.38 -1.25
CA LEU A 56 4.90 -2.56 -1.49
C LEU A 56 6.15 -3.17 -0.87
N TYR A 57 6.06 -3.67 0.36
CA TYR A 57 7.17 -4.36 1.03
C TYR A 57 7.56 -5.66 0.31
N SER A 58 6.57 -6.45 -0.10
CA SER A 58 6.78 -7.69 -0.86
C SER A 58 7.50 -7.42 -2.18
N LEU A 59 7.05 -6.42 -2.95
CA LEU A 59 7.72 -6.02 -4.19
C LEU A 59 9.12 -5.45 -3.93
N PHE A 60 9.31 -4.71 -2.84
CA PHE A 60 10.62 -4.19 -2.44
C PHE A 60 11.60 -5.33 -2.12
N LEU A 61 11.14 -6.34 -1.38
CA LEU A 61 11.93 -7.52 -1.06
C LEU A 61 12.26 -8.33 -2.32
N ALA A 62 11.27 -8.56 -3.20
CA ALA A 62 11.47 -9.26 -4.48
C ALA A 62 12.38 -8.51 -5.46
N ALA A 63 12.49 -7.18 -5.32
CA ALA A 63 13.39 -6.36 -6.13
C ALA A 63 14.84 -6.35 -5.60
N LYS A 64 15.12 -6.95 -4.44
CA LYS A 64 16.48 -7.01 -3.89
C LYS A 64 17.36 -7.91 -4.78
N PRO A 65 18.58 -7.46 -5.14
CA PRO A 65 19.48 -8.26 -5.97
C PRO A 65 19.96 -9.51 -5.23
N LYS A 66 20.29 -10.54 -6.01
CA LYS A 66 20.79 -11.84 -5.59
C LYS A 66 21.91 -11.69 -4.54
N ASP A 67 21.65 -12.18 -3.33
CA ASP A 67 22.57 -12.15 -2.19
C ASP A 67 23.16 -13.56 -1.98
N GLN A 68 24.25 -13.70 -1.22
CA GLN A 68 24.91 -15.01 -1.02
C GLN A 68 23.99 -16.05 -0.37
N ASN A 69 23.00 -15.61 0.41
CA ASN A 69 21.97 -16.46 1.02
C ASN A 69 20.79 -16.81 0.10
N HIS A 70 20.64 -16.16 -1.06
CA HIS A 70 19.54 -16.40 -2.01
C HIS A 70 20.07 -16.53 -3.43
N PRO A 71 20.60 -17.71 -3.82
CA PRO A 71 21.30 -17.91 -5.09
C PRO A 71 20.41 -17.85 -6.34
N TYR A 72 19.09 -17.69 -6.23
CA TYR A 72 18.20 -17.49 -7.37
C TYR A 72 17.35 -16.21 -7.27
N GLY A 73 17.53 -15.41 -6.21
CA GLY A 73 16.60 -14.35 -5.80
C GLY A 73 15.79 -14.78 -4.59
#